data_AF-A0A2A4MNB7-F1
#
_entry.id   AF-A0A2A4MNB7-F1
#
_cell.length_a   1.000
_cell.length_b   1.000
_cell.length_c   1.000
_cell.angle_alpha   90.00
_cell.angle_beta   90.00
_cell.angle_gamma   90.00
#
_symmetry.space_group_name_H-M   'P 1'
#
loop_
_entity.id
_entity.type
_entity.pdbx_description
1 polymer ?
#
loop_
_entity_poly.entity_id
_entity_poly.type
_entity_poly.pdbx_seq_one_letter_code
_entity_poly.pdbx_strand_id
1 'polypeptide(L)'
;MSDKKIIREAVIKDVIDIFIETLGFLDEAEKKSVNENTHIIKDFNVVDIDSMAFDIALVEHFLVKPDLEEWGQAAHIREVADLFIKYMNKKP
;
A
#
# COMPACT_ATOMS: atom_id res chain seq x y z
N MET A 1 -2.12 -1.22 24.07
CA MET A 1 -1.64 -1.44 22.70
C MET A 1 -0.32 -0.70 22.57
N SER A 2 0.70 -1.28 21.94
CA SER A 2 1.98 -0.59 21.73
C SER A 2 1.84 0.46 20.62
N ASP A 3 2.55 1.59 20.73
CA ASP A 3 2.50 2.68 19.75
C ASP A 3 2.81 2.20 18.33
N LYS A 4 3.68 1.19 18.19
CA LYS A 4 4.02 0.55 16.92
C LYS A 4 2.82 -0.11 16.23
N LYS A 5 1.90 -0.71 17.01
CA LYS A 5 0.70 -1.35 16.46
C LYS A 5 -0.25 -0.30 15.90
N ILE A 6 -0.42 0.82 16.61
CA ILE A 6 -1.27 1.94 16.19
C ILE A 6 -0.74 2.57 14.90
N ILE A 7 0.58 2.81 14.82
CA ILE A 7 1.22 3.33 13.60
C ILE A 7 1.01 2.36 12.44
N ARG A 8 1.21 1.06 12.65
CA ARG A 8 1.02 0.06 11.59
C ARG A 8 -0.41 0.02 11.07
N GLU A 9 -1.39 0.03 11.97
CA GLU A 9 -2.81 0.04 11.59
C GLU A 9 -3.19 1.32 10.81
N ALA A 10 -2.65 2.48 11.20
CA ALA A 10 -2.85 3.73 10.48
C ALA A 10 -2.26 3.67 9.07
N VAL A 11 -1.01 3.23 8.93
CA VAL A 11 -0.37 3.12 7.61
C VAL A 11 -1.06 2.09 6.73
N ILE A 12 -1.53 0.96 7.27
CA ILE A 12 -2.33 -0.01 6.51
C ILE A 12 -3.59 0.65 5.96
N LYS A 13 -4.28 1.44 6.79
CA LYS A 13 -5.48 2.15 6.36
C LYS A 13 -5.15 3.13 5.23
N ASP A 14 -4.07 3.91 5.36
CA ASP A 14 -3.66 4.85 4.31
C ASP A 14 -3.31 4.13 3.00
N VAL A 15 -2.61 2.99 3.06
CA VAL A 15 -2.29 2.18 1.88
C VAL A 15 -3.57 1.64 1.22
N ILE A 16 -4.56 1.20 2.00
CA ILE A 16 -5.87 0.76 1.48
C ILE A 16 -6.59 1.90 0.78
N ASP A 17 -6.66 3.07 1.43
CA ASP A 17 -7.34 4.24 0.89
C ASP A 17 -6.69 4.67 -0.44
N ILE A 18 -5.35 4.73 -0.50
CA ILE A 18 -4.60 5.04 -1.72
C ILE A 18 -4.83 3.98 -2.81
N PHE A 19 -4.85 2.70 -2.44
CA PHE A 19 -5.09 1.61 -3.39
C PHE A 19 -6.47 1.74 -4.05
N ILE A 20 -7.50 1.97 -3.24
CA ILE A 20 -8.88 2.16 -3.72
C ILE A 20 -8.99 3.40 -4.62
N GLU A 21 -8.42 4.52 -4.19
CA GLU A 21 -8.46 5.78 -4.94
C GLU A 21 -7.72 5.67 -6.27
N THR A 22 -6.59 4.95 -6.30
CA THR A 22 -5.77 4.80 -7.50
C THR A 22 -6.42 3.91 -8.54
N LEU A 23 -7.01 2.80 -8.14
CA LEU A 23 -7.66 1.90 -9.10
C LEU A 23 -8.82 2.61 -9.80
N GLY A 24 -9.63 3.40 -9.09
CA GLY A 24 -10.66 4.25 -9.70
C GLY A 24 -11.80 3.52 -10.45
N PHE A 25 -11.66 2.21 -10.69
CA PHE A 25 -12.62 1.35 -11.38
C PHE A 25 -13.35 0.38 -10.45
N LEU A 26 -12.95 0.29 -9.17
CA LEU A 26 -13.59 -0.59 -8.19
C LEU A 26 -15.02 -0.14 -7.88
N ASP A 27 -15.95 -1.09 -7.82
CA ASP A 27 -17.30 -0.84 -7.31
C ASP A 27 -17.34 -0.80 -5.76
N GLU A 28 -18.49 -0.40 -5.20
CA GLU A 28 -18.64 -0.24 -3.75
C GLU A 28 -18.54 -1.56 -2.95
N ALA A 29 -18.77 -2.71 -3.59
CA ALA A 29 -18.60 -4.02 -2.95
C ALA A 29 -17.11 -4.43 -2.97
N GLU A 30 -16.44 -4.21 -4.09
CA GLU A 30 -15.00 -4.43 -4.25
C GLU A 30 -14.20 -3.57 -3.28
N LYS A 31 -14.51 -2.27 -3.16
CA LYS A 31 -13.88 -1.37 -2.18
C LYS A 31 -13.98 -1.89 -0.75
N LYS A 32 -15.12 -2.46 -0.36
CA LYS A 32 -15.34 -3.02 0.98
C LYS A 32 -14.60 -4.33 1.22
N SER A 33 -14.17 -5.01 0.16
CA SER A 33 -13.43 -6.26 0.24
C SER A 33 -11.91 -6.06 0.42
N VAL A 34 -11.40 -4.87 0.08
CA VAL A 34 -9.98 -4.51 0.24
C VAL A 34 -9.60 -4.53 1.72
N ASN A 35 -8.53 -5.25 2.06
CA ASN A 35 -8.02 -5.38 3.41
C ASN A 35 -6.50 -5.64 3.43
N GLU A 36 -5.90 -5.77 4.61
CA GLU A 36 -4.44 -5.90 4.74
C GLU A 36 -3.84 -7.15 4.02
N ASN A 37 -4.65 -8.19 3.79
CA ASN A 37 -4.24 -9.40 3.09
C ASN A 37 -4.57 -9.36 1.59
N THR A 38 -5.06 -8.25 1.08
CA THR A 38 -5.29 -8.06 -0.36
C THR A 38 -3.97 -8.13 -1.11
N HIS A 39 -3.92 -8.98 -2.12
CA HIS A 39 -2.82 -9.05 -3.07
C HIS A 39 -3.00 -7.96 -4.14
N ILE A 40 -1.99 -7.09 -4.27
CA ILE A 40 -2.04 -5.86 -5.08
C ILE A 40 -2.44 -6.16 -6.53
N ILE A 41 -1.82 -7.16 -7.14
CA ILE A 41 -2.06 -7.53 -8.54
C ILE A 41 -3.23 -8.53 -8.72
N LYS A 42 -3.23 -9.61 -7.92
CA LYS A 42 -4.05 -10.79 -8.24
C LYS A 42 -5.52 -10.67 -7.86
N ASP A 43 -5.84 -9.94 -6.79
CA ASP A 43 -7.22 -9.94 -6.27
C ASP A 43 -8.17 -9.11 -7.14
N PHE A 44 -7.64 -8.09 -7.83
CA PHE A 44 -8.42 -7.17 -8.67
C PHE A 44 -7.96 -7.13 -10.13
N ASN A 45 -7.08 -8.06 -10.54
CA ASN A 45 -6.47 -8.08 -11.88
C ASN A 45 -5.86 -6.74 -12.28
N VAL A 46 -5.16 -6.08 -11.34
CA VAL A 46 -4.52 -4.79 -11.57
C VAL A 46 -3.48 -4.93 -12.68
N VAL A 47 -3.55 -4.06 -13.67
CA VAL A 47 -2.58 -4.03 -14.78
C VAL A 47 -1.38 -3.15 -14.46
N ASP A 48 -0.30 -3.29 -15.24
CA ASP A 48 0.97 -2.60 -14.98
C ASP A 48 0.82 -1.08 -14.83
N ILE A 49 -0.07 -0.43 -15.60
CA ILE A 49 -0.27 1.03 -15.51
C ILE A 49 -0.90 1.46 -14.19
N ASP A 50 -1.85 0.67 -13.67
CA ASP A 50 -2.52 0.94 -12.40
C ASP A 50 -1.58 0.66 -11.23
N SER A 51 -0.76 -0.40 -11.34
CA SER A 51 0.30 -0.68 -10.36
C SER A 51 1.33 0.46 -10.32
N MET A 52 1.77 0.98 -11.47
CA MET A 52 2.70 2.12 -11.50
C MET A 52 2.07 3.39 -10.90
N ALA A 53 0.78 3.65 -11.15
CA ALA A 53 0.08 4.77 -10.54
C ALA A 53 0.03 4.62 -9.01
N PHE A 54 -0.20 3.40 -8.52
CA PHE A 54 -0.25 3.10 -7.10
C PHE A 54 1.11 3.32 -6.44
N ASP A 55 2.18 2.85 -7.07
CA ASP A 55 3.56 3.07 -6.62
C ASP A 55 3.87 4.58 -6.47
N ILE A 56 3.48 5.39 -7.46
CA ILE A 56 3.70 6.84 -7.44
C ILE A 56 2.91 7.47 -6.29
N ALA A 57 1.63 7.15 -6.15
CA ALA A 57 0.76 7.71 -5.12
C ALA A 57 1.29 7.42 -3.70
N LEU A 58 1.82 6.21 -3.46
CA LEU A 58 2.42 5.86 -2.18
C LEU A 58 3.69 6.66 -1.88
N VAL A 59 4.58 6.83 -2.87
CA VAL A 59 5.81 7.61 -2.70
C VAL A 59 5.51 9.09 -2.44
N GLU A 60 4.51 9.65 -3.11
CA GLU A 60 4.06 11.02 -2.89
C GLU A 60 3.40 11.21 -1.51
N HIS A 61 2.59 10.24 -1.07
CA HIS A 61 1.90 10.31 0.21
C HIS A 61 2.87 10.20 1.40
N PHE A 62 3.76 9.19 1.39
CA PHE A 62 4.65 8.93 2.52
C PHE A 62 5.99 9.67 2.44
N LEU A 63 6.28 10.36 1.32
CA LEU A 63 7.52 11.11 1.09
C LEU A 63 8.79 10.27 1.33
N VAL A 64 8.71 8.97 1.00
CA VAL A 64 9.81 8.00 1.04
C VAL A 64 9.75 7.14 -0.20
N LYS A 65 10.91 6.67 -0.66
CA LYS A 65 11.04 5.80 -1.82
C LYS A 65 11.79 4.53 -1.40
N PRO A 66 11.09 3.40 -1.23
CA PRO A 66 11.73 2.11 -0.97
C PRO A 66 12.66 1.69 -2.11
N ASP A 67 13.65 0.84 -1.80
CA ASP A 67 14.49 0.19 -2.82
C ASP A 67 13.64 -0.71 -3.72
N LEU A 68 13.93 -0.71 -5.03
CA LEU A 68 13.13 -1.42 -6.03
C LEU A 68 13.08 -2.94 -5.79
N GLU A 69 14.15 -3.52 -5.25
CA GLU A 69 14.21 -4.95 -4.92
C GLU A 69 13.26 -5.30 -3.77
N GLU A 70 13.27 -4.51 -2.68
CA GLU A 70 12.36 -4.73 -1.55
C GLU A 70 10.91 -4.42 -1.94
N TRP A 71 10.71 -3.39 -2.79
CA TRP A 71 9.41 -3.05 -3.35
C TRP A 71 8.82 -4.20 -4.16
N GLY A 72 9.59 -4.79 -5.07
CA GLY A 72 9.14 -5.89 -5.92
C GLY A 72 8.83 -7.19 -5.17
N GLN A 73 9.20 -7.30 -3.89
CA GLN A 73 8.87 -8.43 -3.02
C GLN A 73 7.57 -8.24 -2.24
N ALA A 74 7.08 -7.00 -2.10
CA ALA A 74 5.84 -6.70 -1.40
C ALA A 74 4.63 -6.97 -2.30
N ALA A 75 3.89 -8.05 -2.02
CA ALA A 75 2.76 -8.48 -2.85
C ALA A 75 1.41 -8.12 -2.24
N HIS A 76 1.35 -7.94 -0.91
CA HIS A 76 0.14 -7.61 -0.16
C HIS A 76 0.20 -6.23 0.48
N ILE A 77 -0.97 -5.64 0.72
CA ILE A 77 -1.11 -4.32 1.38
C ILE A 77 -0.32 -4.24 2.70
N ARG A 78 -0.39 -5.27 3.55
CA ARG A 78 0.35 -5.29 4.82
C ARG A 78 1.87 -5.25 4.64
N GLU A 79 2.39 -5.89 3.58
CA GLU A 79 3.82 -5.95 3.28
C GLU A 79 4.31 -4.60 2.76
N VAL A 80 3.50 -3.94 1.92
CA VAL A 80 3.72 -2.55 1.50
C VAL A 80 3.73 -1.62 2.70
N ALA A 81 2.74 -1.71 3.60
CA ALA A 81 2.69 -0.88 4.80
C ALA A 81 3.94 -1.08 5.68
N ASP A 82 4.33 -2.33 5.92
CA ASP A 82 5.53 -2.67 6.72
C ASP A 82 6.81 -2.12 6.08
N LEU A 83 6.90 -2.17 4.75
CA LEU A 83 8.01 -1.59 3.99
C LEU A 83 8.06 -0.07 4.13
N PHE A 84 6.94 0.63 3.94
CA PHE A 84 6.89 2.09 4.10
C PHE A 84 7.21 2.53 5.53
N ILE A 85 6.72 1.82 6.55
CA ILE A 85 7.07 2.06 7.97
C ILE A 85 8.58 1.91 8.18
N LYS A 86 9.20 0.87 7.62
CA LYS A 86 10.66 0.66 7.71
C LYS A 86 11.42 1.86 7.14
N TYR A 87 10.97 2.43 6.02
CA TYR A 87 11.65 3.56 5.37
C TYR A 87 11.35 4.90 6.03
N MET A 88 10.14 5.13 6.54
CA MET A 88 9.82 6.32 7.34
C MET A 88 10.69 6.42 8.59
N ASN A 89 10.95 5.29 9.27
CA ASN A 89 11.81 5.25 10.44
C ASN A 89 13.32 5.36 10.14
N LYS A 90 13.72 5.17 8.87
CA LYS A 90 15.12 5.36 8.42
C LYS A 90 15.42 6.81 8.03
N LYS A 91 14.40 7.66 7.88
CA LYS A 91 14.58 9.08 7.55
C LYS A 91 15.24 9.77 8.76
N PRO A 92 16.43 10.38 8.59
CA PRO A 92 17.15 11.04 9.68
C PRO A 92 16.42 12.29 10.19
#